data_AF-D6U3I8-F1
#
_entry.id   AF-D6U3I8-F1
#
_cell.length_a   1.000
_cell.length_b   1.000
_cell.length_c   1.000
_cell.angle_alpha   90.00
_cell.angle_beta   90.00
_cell.angle_gamma   90.00
#
_symmetry.space_group_name_H-M   'P 1'
#
loop_
_entity.id
_entity.type
_entity.pdbx_description
1 polymer ?
#
loop_
_entity_poly.entity_id
_entity_poly.type
_entity_poly.pdbx_seq_one_letter_code
_entity_poly.pdbx_strand_id
1 'polypeptide(L)'
;MSTFDTNTTQASALQHLAFFVDSWKAHGTFFATPTSSQKTIEMNIHGTQDLENNWLILRTEEIPTPENPHPLSAIYIWGYDLTSRQFIASWFDSHGGRATQTSSGWDGDQLVFLVHSDERS
;
A
#
# COMPACT_ATOMS: atom_id res chain seq x y z
N MET A 1 -19.38 -23.89 6.79
CA MET A 1 -19.76 -23.17 5.55
C MET A 1 -20.50 -21.92 5.99
N SER A 2 -19.78 -20.81 6.13
CA SER A 2 -20.31 -19.58 6.73
C SER A 2 -21.01 -18.75 5.66
N THR A 3 -22.25 -18.34 5.96
CA THR A 3 -23.09 -17.46 5.16
C THR A 3 -22.44 -16.10 5.02
N PHE A 4 -22.38 -15.56 3.80
CA PHE A 4 -21.91 -14.20 3.54
C PHE A 4 -22.89 -13.18 4.15
N ASP A 5 -22.38 -12.23 4.93
CA ASP A 5 -23.12 -11.04 5.34
C ASP A 5 -23.38 -10.14 4.12
N THR A 6 -24.64 -9.87 3.83
CA THR A 6 -25.08 -8.96 2.75
C THR A 6 -24.85 -7.47 3.07
N ASN A 7 -24.20 -7.15 4.19
CA ASN A 7 -24.01 -5.79 4.70
C ASN A 7 -22.57 -5.26 4.60
N THR A 8 -21.65 -5.98 3.92
CA THR A 8 -20.29 -5.47 3.75
C THR A 8 -20.28 -4.21 2.90
N THR A 9 -19.86 -3.10 3.50
CA THR A 9 -19.53 -1.83 2.82
C THR A 9 -18.01 -1.69 2.70
N GLN A 10 -17.55 -0.81 1.81
CA GLN A 10 -16.13 -0.47 1.69
C GLN A 10 -15.55 0.01 3.03
N ALA A 11 -16.22 0.95 3.70
CA ALA A 11 -15.81 1.41 5.02
C ALA A 11 -15.67 0.28 6.05
N SER A 12 -16.62 -0.66 6.11
CA SER A 12 -16.51 -1.83 7.01
C SER A 12 -15.37 -2.77 6.62
N ALA A 13 -15.10 -2.96 5.33
CA ALA A 13 -14.00 -3.79 4.87
C ALA A 13 -12.63 -3.16 5.22
N LEU A 14 -12.51 -1.83 5.08
CA LEU A 14 -11.29 -1.11 5.44
C LEU A 14 -10.98 -1.12 6.93
N GLN A 15 -11.93 -1.47 7.82
CA GLN A 15 -11.62 -1.71 9.23
C GLN A 15 -10.61 -2.85 9.41
N HIS A 16 -10.53 -3.79 8.47
CA HIS A 16 -9.51 -4.84 8.51
C HIS A 16 -8.10 -4.30 8.25
N LEU A 17 -7.96 -3.11 7.67
CA LEU A 17 -6.68 -2.43 7.48
C LEU A 17 -6.43 -1.34 8.54
N ALA A 18 -7.23 -1.28 9.61
CA ALA A 18 -7.12 -0.26 10.66
C ALA A 18 -5.75 -0.22 11.34
N PHE A 19 -5.02 -1.34 11.34
CA PHE A 19 -3.62 -1.40 11.79
C PHE A 19 -2.75 -0.34 11.11
N PHE A 20 -2.98 -0.04 9.84
CA PHE A 20 -2.17 0.92 9.11
C PHE A 20 -2.50 2.38 9.43
N VAL A 21 -3.56 2.68 10.20
CA VAL A 21 -3.96 4.05 10.57
C VAL A 21 -3.15 4.54 11.77
N ASP A 22 -1.85 4.71 11.56
CA ASP A 22 -0.93 5.31 12.51
C ASP A 22 0.35 5.78 11.79
N SER A 23 1.34 6.20 12.56
CA SER A 23 2.68 6.54 12.09
C SER A 23 3.65 5.40 12.38
N TRP A 24 4.41 5.01 11.37
CA TRP A 24 5.38 3.91 11.44
C TRP A 24 6.75 4.37 10.99
N LYS A 25 7.77 3.76 11.57
CA LYS A 25 9.12 3.76 11.01
C LYS A 25 9.39 2.40 10.40
N ALA A 26 9.81 2.40 9.14
CA ALA A 26 10.10 1.19 8.39
C ALA A 26 11.55 1.19 7.91
N HIS A 27 12.14 0.00 7.90
CA HIS A 27 13.43 -0.25 7.27
C HIS A 27 13.15 -1.03 5.98
N GLY A 28 13.71 -0.58 4.87
CA GLY A 28 13.51 -1.16 3.56
C GLY A 28 14.83 -1.39 2.84
N THR A 29 14.75 -2.11 1.72
CA THR A 29 15.86 -2.22 0.77
C THR A 29 15.31 -1.90 -0.61
N PHE A 30 15.86 -0.88 -1.26
CA PHE A 30 15.70 -0.78 -2.71
C PHE A 30 16.60 -1.80 -3.36
N PHE A 31 16.00 -2.69 -4.14
CA PHE A 31 16.75 -3.63 -4.96
C PHE A 31 17.43 -2.92 -6.12
N ALA A 32 18.56 -3.46 -6.56
CA ALA A 32 19.29 -2.91 -7.69
C ALA A 32 18.41 -2.94 -8.95
N THR A 33 18.47 -1.85 -9.72
CA THR A 33 17.92 -1.76 -11.07
C THR A 33 19.08 -1.60 -12.06
N PRO A 34 18.88 -1.70 -13.39
CA PRO A 34 19.94 -1.39 -14.36
C PRO A 34 20.55 0.01 -14.20
N THR A 35 19.84 0.92 -13.53
CA THR A 35 20.21 2.33 -13.34
C THR A 35 20.55 2.69 -11.89
N SER A 36 20.43 1.76 -10.92
CA SER A 36 20.67 2.06 -9.51
C SER A 36 21.21 0.84 -8.74
N SER A 37 22.12 1.10 -7.80
CA SER A 37 22.61 0.07 -6.87
C SER A 37 21.60 -0.21 -5.78
N GLN A 38 21.63 -1.44 -5.24
CA GLN A 38 20.88 -1.77 -4.04
C GLN A 38 21.28 -0.85 -2.88
N LYS A 39 20.31 -0.35 -2.12
CA LYS A 39 20.55 0.44 -0.90
C LYS A 39 19.52 0.14 0.18
N THR A 40 19.97 0.16 1.43
CA THR A 40 19.08 0.17 2.59
C THR A 40 18.48 1.57 2.73
N ILE A 41 17.21 1.63 3.09
CA ILE A 41 16.49 2.88 3.32
C ILE A 41 15.76 2.82 4.65
N GLU A 42 15.60 3.97 5.27
CA GLU A 42 14.64 4.18 6.34
C GLU A 42 13.50 5.02 5.80
N MET A 43 12.27 4.73 6.21
CA MET A 43 11.10 5.48 5.80
C MET A 43 10.23 5.83 7.00
N ASN A 44 9.62 7.01 6.94
CA ASN A 44 8.43 7.32 7.73
C ASN A 44 7.20 6.95 6.90
N ILE A 45 6.24 6.29 7.55
CA ILE A 45 4.95 5.95 6.96
C ILE A 45 3.87 6.58 7.82
N HIS A 46 2.88 7.21 7.20
CA HIS A 46 1.74 7.76 7.90
C HIS A 46 0.44 7.36 7.21
N GLY A 47 -0.41 6.65 7.94
CA GLY A 47 -1.72 6.21 7.47
C GLY A 47 -2.86 7.00 8.06
N THR A 48 -3.83 7.32 7.22
CA THR A 48 -5.05 8.07 7.59
C THR A 48 -6.26 7.48 6.90
N GLN A 49 -7.43 7.61 7.51
CA GLN A 49 -8.70 7.37 6.82
C GLN A 49 -9.25 8.69 6.27
N ASP A 50 -9.86 8.62 5.09
CA ASP A 50 -10.45 9.77 4.42
C ASP A 50 -11.80 9.39 3.78
N LEU A 51 -12.58 10.41 3.40
CA LEU A 51 -13.88 10.30 2.73
C LEU A 51 -14.82 9.33 3.46
N GLU A 52 -15.13 9.66 4.71
CA GLU A 52 -16.04 8.89 5.58
C GLU A 52 -15.55 7.45 5.81
N ASN A 53 -14.23 7.29 5.97
CA ASN A 53 -13.54 6.02 6.19
C ASN A 53 -13.64 5.03 5.00
N ASN A 54 -14.05 5.51 3.83
CA ASN A 54 -14.07 4.69 2.62
C ASN A 54 -12.69 4.55 1.98
N TRP A 55 -11.70 5.36 2.37
CA TRP A 55 -10.36 5.24 1.82
C TRP A 55 -9.30 5.26 2.92
N LEU A 56 -8.33 4.36 2.82
CA LEU A 56 -7.09 4.42 3.59
C LEU A 56 -6.02 5.07 2.72
N ILE A 57 -5.45 6.16 3.21
CA ILE A 57 -4.35 6.88 2.56
C ILE A 57 -3.08 6.62 3.35
N LEU A 58 -2.10 5.95 2.72
CA LEU A 58 -0.76 5.80 3.27
C LEU A 58 0.20 6.71 2.53
N ARG A 59 0.96 7.51 3.27
CA ARG A 59 2.09 8.28 2.75
C ARG A 59 3.37 7.64 3.24
N THR A 60 4.32 7.45 2.35
CA THR A 60 5.65 6.92 2.67
C THR A 60 6.70 7.94 2.23
N GLU A 61 7.67 8.22 3.08
CA GLU A 61 8.77 9.15 2.80
C GLU A 61 10.07 8.50 3.23
N GLU A 62 10.98 8.24 2.29
CA GLU A 62 12.36 7.86 2.60
C GLU A 62 13.04 9.02 3.33
N ILE A 63 13.79 8.71 4.39
CA ILE A 63 14.52 9.69 5.17
C ILE A 63 15.68 10.23 4.31
N PRO A 64 15.79 11.56 4.09
CA PRO A 64 16.88 12.14 3.30
C PRO A 64 18.25 11.83 3.91
N THR A 65 19.24 11.59 3.04
CA THR A 65 20.65 11.48 3.43
C THR A 65 21.51 12.46 2.61
N PRO A 66 22.75 12.77 3.02
CA PRO A 66 23.66 13.57 2.19
C PRO A 66 23.87 13.00 0.78
N GLU A 67 23.83 11.68 0.63
CA GLU A 67 23.97 10.95 -0.63
C GLU A 67 22.66 10.90 -1.44
N ASN A 68 21.52 11.14 -0.79
CA ASN A 68 20.20 11.18 -1.41
C ASN A 68 19.34 12.35 -0.87
N PRO A 69 19.60 13.59 -1.33
CA PRO A 69 18.89 14.78 -0.84
C PRO A 69 17.44 14.89 -1.38
N HIS A 70 17.07 14.07 -2.37
CA HIS A 70 15.73 14.02 -2.95
C HIS A 70 15.16 12.60 -2.84
N PRO A 71 14.85 12.14 -1.62
CA PRO A 71 14.42 10.78 -1.38
C PRO A 71 13.06 10.45 -1.99
N LEU A 72 12.78 9.15 -2.15
CA LEU A 72 11.49 8.69 -2.65
C LEU A 72 10.38 9.06 -1.66
N SER A 73 9.30 9.62 -2.18
CA SER A 73 8.03 9.69 -1.46
C SER A 73 6.94 9.03 -2.30
N ALA A 74 5.99 8.35 -1.67
CA ALA A 74 4.87 7.75 -2.36
C ALA A 74 3.57 7.90 -1.56
N ILE A 75 2.45 7.87 -2.27
CA ILE A 75 1.11 7.80 -1.71
C ILE A 75 0.44 6.51 -2.22
N TYR A 76 -0.19 5.79 -1.31
CA TYR A 76 -1.04 4.64 -1.60
C TYR A 76 -2.47 4.99 -1.18
N ILE A 77 -3.41 4.73 -2.07
CA ILE A 77 -4.83 4.96 -1.86
C ILE A 77 -5.50 3.59 -1.90
N TRP A 78 -5.85 3.10 -0.72
CA TRP A 78 -6.48 1.81 -0.49
C TRP A 78 -7.99 1.94 -0.40
N GLY A 79 -8.68 1.16 -1.22
CA GLY A 79 -10.12 0.95 -1.15
C GLY A 79 -10.46 -0.53 -1.13
N TYR A 80 -11.75 -0.83 -1.14
CA TYR A 80 -12.25 -2.19 -1.23
C TYR A 80 -13.31 -2.28 -2.32
N ASP A 81 -13.08 -3.14 -3.31
CA ASP A 81 -14.08 -3.41 -4.35
C ASP A 81 -15.05 -4.49 -3.86
N LEU A 82 -16.32 -4.10 -3.73
CA LEU A 82 -17.40 -4.99 -3.29
C LEU A 82 -17.71 -6.09 -4.31
N THR A 83 -17.41 -5.87 -5.59
CA THR A 83 -17.70 -6.83 -6.66
C THR A 83 -16.72 -7.99 -6.64
N SER A 84 -15.41 -7.68 -6.73
CA SER A 84 -14.35 -8.68 -6.67
C SER A 84 -14.02 -9.14 -5.25
N ARG A 85 -14.49 -8.41 -4.23
CA ARG A 85 -14.22 -8.65 -2.80
C ARG A 85 -12.72 -8.63 -2.50
N GLN A 86 -12.05 -7.61 -3.02
CA GLN A 86 -10.61 -7.43 -2.89
C GLN A 86 -10.30 -6.01 -2.42
N PHE A 87 -9.22 -5.88 -1.66
CA PHE A 87 -8.61 -4.57 -1.45
C PHE A 87 -7.87 -4.16 -2.72
N ILE A 88 -8.00 -2.88 -3.09
CA ILE A 88 -7.33 -2.30 -4.24
C ILE A 88 -6.52 -1.11 -3.75
N ALA A 89 -5.23 -1.09 -4.08
CA ALA A 89 -4.33 0.02 -3.80
C ALA A 89 -3.85 0.63 -5.11
N SER A 90 -4.14 1.90 -5.35
CA SER A 90 -3.44 2.67 -6.38
C SER A 90 -2.32 3.46 -5.71
N TRP A 91 -1.12 3.44 -6.26
CA TRP A 91 0.00 4.18 -5.72
C TRP A 91 0.70 5.04 -6.76
N PHE A 92 1.31 6.12 -6.27
CA PHE A 92 2.04 7.11 -7.05
C PHE A 92 3.28 7.53 -6.28
N ASP A 93 4.41 7.73 -6.96
CA ASP A 93 5.65 8.18 -6.35
C ASP A 93 6.19 9.51 -6.93
N SER A 94 7.13 10.12 -6.22
CA SER A 94 7.77 11.41 -6.60
C SER A 94 8.61 11.35 -7.88
N HIS A 95 8.91 10.16 -8.38
CA HIS A 95 9.64 9.95 -9.65
C HIS A 95 8.68 9.68 -10.82
N GLY A 96 7.37 9.79 -10.60
CA GLY A 96 6.33 9.57 -11.62
C GLY A 96 5.93 8.11 -11.80
N GLY A 97 6.42 7.21 -10.93
CA GLY A 97 5.96 5.84 -10.87
C GLY A 97 4.51 5.75 -10.42
N ARG A 98 3.79 4.77 -10.96
CA ARG A 98 2.43 4.45 -10.57
C ARG A 98 2.10 3.00 -10.88
N ALA A 99 1.33 2.36 -10.02
CA ALA A 99 0.70 1.09 -10.35
C ALA A 99 -0.55 0.85 -9.49
N THR A 100 -1.25 -0.23 -9.79
CA THR A 100 -2.32 -0.77 -8.97
C THR A 100 -1.90 -2.12 -8.43
N GLN A 101 -2.25 -2.39 -7.18
CA GLN A 101 -2.09 -3.69 -6.53
C GLN A 101 -3.44 -4.13 -5.97
N THR A 102 -3.69 -5.44 -5.97
CA THR A 102 -4.86 -6.00 -5.30
C THR A 102 -4.44 -6.99 -4.23
N SER A 103 -5.31 -7.15 -3.23
CA SER A 103 -5.10 -8.07 -2.13
C SER A 103 -6.39 -8.79 -1.79
N SER A 104 -6.30 -10.08 -1.51
CA SER A 104 -7.41 -10.87 -0.95
C SER A 104 -7.67 -10.57 0.53
N GLY A 105 -6.87 -9.70 1.16
CA GLY A 105 -6.90 -9.43 2.59
C GLY A 105 -5.89 -10.27 3.36
N TRP A 106 -6.16 -10.46 4.65
CA TRP A 106 -5.28 -11.15 5.58
C TRP A 106 -5.41 -12.67 5.49
N ASP A 107 -4.27 -13.36 5.48
CA ASP A 107 -4.12 -14.78 5.83
C ASP A 107 -3.26 -14.88 7.10
N GLY A 108 -3.93 -15.06 8.24
CA GLY A 108 -3.31 -14.86 9.55
C GLY A 108 -2.76 -13.44 9.70
N ASP A 109 -1.45 -13.33 9.93
CA ASP A 109 -0.75 -12.05 10.12
C ASP A 109 -0.13 -11.50 8.81
N GLN A 110 -0.47 -12.08 7.66
CA GLN A 110 0.08 -11.69 6.36
C GLN A 110 -0.99 -11.05 5.47
N LEU A 111 -0.73 -9.83 4.99
CA LEU A 111 -1.54 -9.23 3.94
C LEU A 111 -1.14 -9.83 2.59
N VAL A 112 -2.04 -10.61 1.97
CA VAL A 112 -1.74 -11.38 0.76
C VAL A 112 -2.01 -10.54 -0.48
N PHE A 113 -0.97 -10.25 -1.25
CA PHE A 113 -1.08 -9.56 -2.53
C PHE A 113 -1.32 -10.56 -3.66
N LEU A 114 -2.24 -10.22 -4.55
CA LEU A 114 -2.55 -11.01 -5.73
C LEU A 114 -1.61 -10.62 -6.85
N VAL A 115 -0.99 -11.64 -7.47
CA VAL A 115 -0.19 -11.43 -8.67
C VAL A 115 -1.14 -11.06 -9.80
N HIS A 116 -0.92 -9.89 -10.41
CA HIS A 116 -1.51 -9.62 -11.71
C HIS A 116 -0.65 -10.32 -12.74
N SER A 117 -1.23 -11.28 -13.46
CA SER A 117 -0.66 -11.81 -14.69
C SER A 117 -0.79 -10.74 -15.77
N ASP A 118 0.03 -9.70 -15.71
CA ASP A 118 0.35 -8.88 -16.89
C ASP A 118 1.82 -9.12 -17.22
N GLU A 119 2.06 -10.21 -17.96
CA GLU A 119 3.23 -10.31 -18.82
C GLU A 119 3.12 -9.20 -19.87
N ARG A 120 3.81 -8.08 -19.67
CA ARG A 120 4.35 -7.28 -20.78
C ARG A 120 5.65 -6.59 -20.39
N SER A 121 6.74 -7.28 -20.68
CA SER A 121 7.83 -6.76 -21.53
C SER A 121 8.67 -7.92 -22.04
#